data_AF-A0A967SHY4-F1
#
_entry.id   AF-A0A967SHY4-F1
#
_cell.length_a   1.000
_cell.length_b   1.000
_cell.length_c   1.000
_cell.angle_alpha   90.00
_cell.angle_beta   90.00
_cell.angle_gamma   90.00
#
_symmetry.space_group_name_H-M   'P 1'
#
loop_
_entity.id
_entity.type
_entity.pdbx_description
1 polymer ?
#
loop_
_entity_poly.entity_id
_entity_poly.type
_entity_poly.pdbx_seq_one_letter_code
_entity_poly.pdbx_strand_id
1 'polypeptide(L)' 'GDRVYPRFVENLRSLPVGERTVLIRSYFNRFRSIPETVPGYISTQLLQGVPALLDDWEADRIRGYDDLVPGLGGR' A
#
# COMPACT_ATOMS: atom_id res chain seq x y z
N GLY A 1 7.41 15.06 8.61
CA GLY A 1 7.12 13.82 7.85
C GLY A 1 8.31 13.56 6.98
N ASP A 2 8.77 12.31 6.92
CA ASP A 2 9.67 11.73 5.90
C ASP A 2 10.28 10.40 6.36
N ARG A 3 10.28 10.12 7.68
CA ARG A 3 10.82 8.85 8.24
C ARG A 3 9.78 7.79 8.58
N VAL A 4 8.49 8.09 8.46
CA VAL A 4 7.42 7.15 8.86
C VAL A 4 7.34 5.97 7.89
N TYR A 5 7.42 6.25 6.59
CA TYR A 5 7.29 5.22 5.56
C TYR A 5 8.54 4.32 5.44
N PRO A 6 9.78 4.85 5.46
CA PRO A 6 10.97 3.99 5.55
C PRO A 6 10.95 3.04 6.75
N ARG A 7 10.57 3.54 7.94
CA ARG A 7 10.47 2.70 9.15
C ARG A 7 9.38 1.63 9.03
N PHE A 8 8.28 1.93 8.34
CA PHE A 8 7.26 0.93 8.03
C PHE A 8 7.82 -0.20 7.16
N VAL A 9 8.60 0.14 6.12
CA VAL A 9 9.26 -0.86 5.27
C VAL A 9 10.27 -1.69 6.06
N GLU A 10 11.09 -1.07 6.91
CA GLU A 10 12.00 -1.79 7.82
C GLU A 10 11.27 -2.77 8.73
N ASN A 11 10.12 -2.36 9.29
CA ASN A 11 9.28 -3.24 10.09
C ASN A 11 8.74 -4.41 9.27
N LEU A 12 8.35 -4.21 8.01
CA LEU A 12 7.89 -5.32 7.16
C LEU A 12 9.02 -6.33 6.88
N ARG A 13 10.26 -5.87 6.73
CA ARG A 13 11.44 -6.76 6.50
C ARG A 13 11.79 -7.63 7.69
N SER A 14 11.45 -7.20 8.90
CA SER A 14 11.76 -7.98 10.11
C SER A 14 10.74 -9.08 10.39
N LEU A 15 9.60 -9.08 9.70
CA LEU A 15 8.58 -10.11 9.84
C LEU A 15 8.97 -11.37 9.06
N PRO A 16 8.56 -12.57 9.51
CA PRO A 16 8.72 -13.80 8.75
C PRO A 16 7.71 -13.83 7.58
N VAL A 17 8.06 -13.12 6.50
CA VAL A 17 7.23 -13.03 5.29
C VAL A 17 7.51 -14.20 4.35
N GLY A 18 6.47 -14.75 3.75
CA GLY A 18 6.55 -15.77 2.71
C GLY A 18 5.98 -15.25 1.40
N GLU A 19 6.10 -16.06 0.33
CA GLU A 19 5.66 -15.70 -1.03
C GLU A 19 4.18 -15.31 -1.13
N ARG A 20 3.36 -15.80 -0.20
CA ARG A 20 1.90 -15.57 -0.16
C ARG A 20 1.47 -14.59 0.93
N THR A 21 2.41 -13.91 1.58
CA THR A 21 2.09 -12.91 2.61
C THR A 21 1.52 -11.66 1.96
N VAL A 22 0.34 -11.25 2.43
CA VAL A 22 -0.37 -10.07 1.93
C VAL A 22 -0.62 -9.05 3.04
N LEU A 23 -0.48 -7.78 2.70
CA LEU A 23 -0.98 -6.66 3.47
C LEU A 23 -2.44 -6.42 3.06
N ILE A 24 -3.34 -6.39 4.05
CA ILE A 24 -4.74 -6.02 3.86
C ILE A 24 -4.94 -4.65 4.48
N ARG A 25 -5.55 -3.71 3.73
CA ARG A 25 -5.81 -2.36 4.22
C ARG A 25 -7.16 -1.84 3.77
N SER A 26 -7.78 -1.03 4.63
CA SER A 26 -8.99 -0.28 4.32
C SER A 26 -8.63 1.12 3.79
N TYR A 27 -9.03 1.43 2.56
CA TYR A 27 -9.05 2.79 2.02
C TYR A 27 -10.45 3.38 2.23
N PHE A 28 -10.56 4.45 3.00
CA PHE A 28 -11.85 5.09 3.28
C PHE A 28 -12.21 6.10 2.19
N ASN A 29 -13.35 5.90 1.55
CA ASN A 29 -13.79 6.64 0.36
C ASN A 29 -14.31 8.07 0.69
N ARG A 30 -13.77 8.73 1.73
CA ARG A 30 -14.32 9.97 2.32
C ARG A 30 -14.11 11.21 1.46
N PHE A 31 -12.97 11.31 0.80
CA PHE A 31 -12.59 12.51 0.04
C PHE A 31 -12.33 12.22 -1.44
N ARG A 32 -12.02 10.97 -1.76
CA ARG A 32 -11.78 10.49 -3.12
C ARG A 32 -12.15 9.02 -3.17
N SER A 33 -12.84 8.61 -4.23
CA SER A 33 -13.01 7.19 -4.58
C SER A 33 -11.86 6.77 -5.50
N ILE A 34 -11.52 5.50 -5.42
CA ILE A 34 -10.59 4.84 -6.35
C ILE A 34 -11.39 3.97 -7.33
N PRO A 35 -10.84 3.57 -8.48
CA PRO A 35 -11.57 2.78 -9.47
C PRO A 35 -12.23 1.51 -8.91
N GLU A 36 -11.61 0.92 -7.89
CA GLU A 36 -12.07 -0.31 -7.22
C GLU A 36 -13.18 -0.06 -6.19
N THR A 37 -13.56 1.20 -5.94
CA THR A 37 -14.62 1.56 -5.01
C THR A 37 -15.99 1.07 -5.49
N VAL A 38 -16.69 0.33 -4.64
CA VAL A 38 -18.08 -0.09 -4.87
C VAL A 38 -19.04 0.95 -4.28
N PRO A 39 -20.02 1.48 -5.06
CA PRO A 39 -21.01 2.43 -4.56
C PRO A 39 -21.79 1.90 -3.34
N GLY A 40 -22.03 2.77 -2.36
CA GLY A 40 -22.75 2.42 -1.12
C GLY A 40 -21.87 1.85 0.00
N TYR A 41 -20.58 1.59 -0.26
CA TYR A 41 -19.63 1.11 0.76
C TYR A 41 -18.68 2.22 1.23
N ILE A 42 -18.46 2.29 2.55
CA ILE A 42 -17.64 3.34 3.19
C ILE A 42 -16.13 3.17 2.93
N SER A 43 -15.68 1.96 2.61
CA SER A 43 -14.27 1.67 2.35
C SER A 43 -14.09 0.65 1.23
N THR A 44 -12.93 0.77 0.58
CA THR A 44 -12.42 -0.19 -0.40
C THR A 44 -11.28 -0.98 0.26
N GLN A 45 -11.33 -2.31 0.21
CA GLN A 45 -10.24 -3.14 0.74
C GLN A 45 -9.18 -3.34 -0.36
N LEU A 46 -7.93 -3.06 -0.04
CA LEU A 46 -6.79 -3.25 -0.94
C LEU A 46 -5.91 -4.37 -0.39
N LEU A 47 -5.48 -5.26 -1.27
CA LEU A 47 -4.55 -6.35 -0.98
C LEU A 47 -3.25 -6.08 -1.73
N GLN A 48 -2.13 -6.15 -1.02
CA GLN A 48 -0.80 -5.98 -1.61
C GLN A 48 0.09 -7.13 -1.17
N GLY A 49 0.75 -7.81 -2.11
CA GLY A 49 1.78 -8.79 -1.77
C GLY A 49 2.95 -8.09 -1.06
N VAL A 50 3.31 -8.57 0.14
CA VAL A 50 4.42 -7.98 0.90
C VAL A 50 5.76 -8.14 0.17
N PRO A 51 6.09 -9.31 -0.44
CA PRO A 51 7.30 -9.43 -1.25
C PRO A 51 7.35 -8.40 -2.39
N ALA A 52 6.28 -8.29 -3.17
CA ALA A 52 6.20 -7.33 -4.28
C ALA A 52 6.35 -5.87 -3.81
N LEU A 53 5.77 -5.51 -2.66
CA LEU A 53 5.95 -4.17 -2.07
C LEU A 53 7.41 -3.90 -1.72
N LEU A 54 8.11 -4.88 -1.14
CA LEU A 54 9.53 -4.75 -0.78
C LEU A 54 10.41 -4.62 -2.02
N ASP A 55 10.13 -5.42 -3.07
CA ASP A 55 10.83 -5.36 -4.35
C ASP A 55 10.63 -4.00 -5.04
N ASP A 56 9.39 -3.48 -5.05
CA ASP A 56 9.07 -2.17 -5.62
C ASP A 56 9.70 -1.01 -4.84
N TRP A 57 9.84 -1.14 -3.52
CA TRP A 57 10.58 -0.18 -2.70
C TRP A 57 12.07 -0.17 -3.02
N GLU A 58 12.72 -1.34 -3.10
CA GLU A 58 14.13 -1.45 -3.46
C GLU A 58 14.41 -0.94 -4.89
N ALA A 59 13.43 -1.06 -5.78
CA ALA A 59 13.49 -0.52 -7.14
C ALA A 59 13.11 0.98 -7.26
N ASP A 60 12.89 1.69 -6.15
CA ASP A 60 12.44 3.09 -6.09
C ASP A 60 11.15 3.37 -6.88
N ARG A 61 10.30 2.35 -7.07
CA ARG A 61 8.97 2.48 -7.71
C ARG A 61 7.92 2.98 -6.74
N ILE A 62 8.14 2.79 -5.44
CA ILE A 62 7.29 3.26 -4.35
C ILE A 62 8.15 4.12 -3.44
N ARG A 63 7.76 5.37 -3.24
CA ARG A 63 8.46 6.34 -2.36
C ARG A 63 7.63 6.66 -1.12
N GLY A 64 6.32 6.40 -1.17
CA GLY A 64 5.42 6.66 -0.07
C GLY A 64 4.11 5.89 -0.15
N TYR A 65 3.23 6.16 0.82
CA TYR A 65 1.93 5.50 0.94
C TYR A 65 1.01 5.75 -0.27
N ASP A 66 1.06 6.96 -0.84
CA ASP A 66 0.18 7.33 -1.96
C ASP A 66 0.49 6.51 -3.23
N ASP A 67 1.75 6.11 -3.42
CA ASP A 67 2.15 5.23 -4.53
C ASP A 67 1.53 3.83 -4.43
N LEU A 68 1.07 3.44 -3.24
CA LEU A 68 0.38 2.17 -3.07
C LEU A 68 -1.09 2.23 -3.47
N VAL A 69 -1.72 3.41 -3.48
CA VAL A 69 -3.16 3.52 -3.70
C VAL A 69 -3.43 3.76 -5.19
N PRO A 70 -4.20 2.89 -5.86
CA PRO A 70 -4.55 3.06 -7.26
C PRO A 70 -5.12 4.45 -7.55
N GLY A 71 -4.55 5.13 -8.55
CA GLY A 71 -4.96 6.48 -8.94
C GLY A 71 -4.52 7.62 -8.02
N LEU A 72 -3.80 7.36 -6.91
CA LEU A 72 -3.16 8.40 -6.10
C LEU A 72 -1.65 8.53 -6.37
N GLY A 73 -0.99 7.44 -6.77
CA GLY A 73 0.44 7.43 -7.10
C GLY A 73 0.76 8.24 -8.35
N GLY A 74 1.74 9.14 -8.24
CA GLY A 74 2.14 10.04 -9.32
C GLY A 74 3.35 9.51 -10.11
N ARG A 75 3.08 9.01 -11.31
CA ARG A 75 3.69 9.45 -12.58
C ARG A 75 2.64 9.48 -13.67
#